data_AF-A0A9J6CXK4-F1
#
_entry.id   AF-A0A9J6CXK4-F1
#
_cell.length_a   1.000
_cell.length_b   1.000
_cell.length_c   1.000
_cell.angle_alpha   90.00
_cell.angle_beta   90.00
_cell.angle_gamma   90.00
#
_symmetry.space_group_name_H-M   'P 1'
#
loop_
_entity.id
_entity.type
_entity.pdbx_description
1 polymer ?
#
loop_
_entity_poly.entity_id
_entity_poly.type
_entity_poly.pdbx_seq_one_letter_code
_entity_poly.pdbx_strand_id
1 'polypeptide(L)'
;MSRNRKPLTLGEKLRVIEEAEKRTGSTKASIARDLNIPESSLKTILAKKDSILLNASKFGLNRKAAKDGKYAAMEKALLPGSFADYVGADDDVAVCSAVSLDDIIETVRPDSAETSDEEEMDDTAEASASVPTYTDVLDYVDNIRRFACAYDEVGDLLQDVAALERKLMRRGWANSQKKLQIFLRGCDSSA
;
A
#
# COMPACT_ATOMS: atom_id res chain seq x y z
N MET A 1 -38.15 31.22 6.84
CA MET A 1 -38.06 31.96 5.55
C MET A 1 -37.56 31.00 4.46
N SER A 2 -38.46 30.42 3.67
CA SER A 2 -38.07 29.62 2.50
C SER A 2 -37.37 30.50 1.46
N ARG A 3 -36.22 30.06 0.93
CA ARG A 3 -35.54 30.77 -0.16
C ARG A 3 -36.19 30.38 -1.48
N ASN A 4 -37.20 31.14 -1.93
CA ASN A 4 -37.83 30.97 -3.25
C ASN A 4 -36.95 31.42 -4.44
N ARG A 5 -35.62 31.44 -4.28
CA ARG A 5 -34.68 31.87 -5.33
C ARG A 5 -34.04 30.65 -5.97
N LYS A 6 -34.05 30.59 -7.31
CA LYS A 6 -33.34 29.54 -8.05
C LYS A 6 -31.83 29.64 -7.76
N PRO A 7 -31.18 28.58 -7.27
CA PRO A 7 -29.75 28.58 -7.04
C PRO A 7 -29.00 28.49 -8.38
N LEU A 8 -28.14 29.48 -8.67
CA LEU A 8 -27.30 29.47 -9.87
C LEU A 8 -26.07 28.58 -9.71
N THR A 9 -25.72 27.85 -10.77
CA THR A 9 -24.48 27.06 -10.85
C THR A 9 -23.25 27.96 -11.01
N LEU A 10 -22.06 27.42 -10.76
CA LEU A 10 -20.80 28.13 -11.02
C LEU A 10 -20.65 28.50 -12.50
N GLY A 11 -21.01 27.58 -13.41
CA GLY A 11 -21.01 27.84 -14.85
C GLY A 11 -21.98 28.95 -15.27
N GLU A 12 -23.19 28.98 -14.71
CA GLU A 12 -24.14 30.08 -14.96
C GLU A 12 -23.59 31.43 -14.47
N LYS A 13 -22.94 31.47 -13.31
CA LYS A 13 -22.31 32.69 -12.80
C LYS A 13 -21.14 33.15 -13.67
N LEU A 14 -20.34 32.23 -14.21
CA LEU A 14 -19.25 32.57 -15.14
C LEU A 14 -19.78 33.20 -16.43
N ARG A 15 -20.84 32.64 -17.01
CA ARG A 15 -21.50 33.25 -18.18
C ARG A 15 -21.96 34.67 -17.88
N VAL A 16 -22.58 34.88 -16.72
CA VAL A 16 -23.00 36.23 -16.28
C VAL A 16 -21.81 37.19 -16.17
N ILE A 17 -20.65 36.72 -15.68
CA ILE A 17 -19.42 37.53 -15.58
C ILE A 17 -18.90 37.88 -16.98
N GLU A 18 -18.74 36.89 -17.85
CA GLU A 18 -18.27 37.09 -19.23
C GLU A 18 -19.18 38.06 -20.00
N GLU A 19 -20.48 37.93 -19.85
CA GLU A 19 -21.47 38.74 -20.55
C GLU A 19 -21.55 40.17 -20.00
N ALA A 20 -21.31 40.34 -18.69
CA ALA A 20 -21.16 41.66 -18.09
C ALA A 20 -19.86 42.37 -18.53
N GLU A 21 -18.76 41.62 -18.70
CA GLU A 21 -17.47 42.17 -19.16
C GLU A 21 -17.47 42.54 -20.64
N LYS A 22 -18.19 41.78 -21.48
CA LYS A 22 -18.40 42.15 -22.89
C LYS A 22 -19.20 43.44 -23.05
N ARG A 23 -20.02 43.81 -22.05
CA ARG A 23 -20.93 44.96 -22.08
C ARG A 23 -20.50 46.05 -21.10
N THR A 24 -19.21 46.41 -21.10
CA THR A 24 -18.57 47.36 -20.17
C THR A 24 -19.16 48.78 -20.15
N GLY A 25 -20.05 49.15 -21.07
CA GLY A 25 -20.75 50.44 -21.08
C GLY A 25 -22.24 50.38 -20.71
N SER A 26 -22.83 49.19 -20.53
CA SER A 26 -24.27 49.05 -20.28
C SER A 26 -24.60 49.20 -18.79
N THR A 27 -25.80 49.73 -18.50
CA THR A 27 -26.27 49.80 -17.12
C THR A 27 -26.46 48.39 -16.55
N LYS A 28 -26.04 48.18 -15.30
CA LYS A 28 -26.19 46.89 -14.59
C LYS A 28 -27.65 46.42 -14.54
N ALA A 29 -28.59 47.36 -14.49
CA ALA A 29 -30.03 47.11 -14.59
C ALA A 29 -30.45 46.49 -15.93
N SER A 30 -29.89 46.95 -17.04
CA SER A 30 -30.17 46.38 -18.37
C SER A 30 -29.60 44.97 -18.49
N ILE A 31 -28.35 44.78 -18.06
CA ILE A 31 -27.68 43.46 -18.10
C ILE A 31 -28.45 42.44 -17.25
N ALA A 32 -28.92 42.85 -16.07
CA ALA A 32 -29.69 41.99 -15.19
C ALA A 32 -31.04 41.57 -15.80
N ARG A 33 -31.74 42.51 -16.48
CA ARG A 33 -32.98 42.22 -17.22
C ARG A 33 -32.76 41.24 -18.36
N ASP A 34 -31.73 41.45 -19.15
CA ASP A 34 -31.41 40.59 -20.31
C ASP A 34 -31.04 39.17 -19.87
N LEU A 35 -30.30 39.04 -18.77
CA LEU A 35 -29.88 37.75 -18.21
C LEU A 35 -30.96 37.10 -17.31
N ASN A 36 -32.13 37.73 -17.16
CA ASN A 36 -33.23 37.29 -16.30
C ASN A 36 -32.80 36.98 -14.85
N ILE A 37 -31.96 37.85 -14.28
CA ILE A 37 -31.49 37.75 -12.89
C ILE A 37 -31.79 39.04 -12.11
N PRO A 38 -32.05 38.96 -10.80
CA PRO A 38 -32.22 40.17 -10.00
C PRO A 38 -30.95 41.01 -9.98
N GLU A 39 -31.07 42.34 -10.04
CA GLU A 39 -29.92 43.27 -9.98
C GLU A 39 -29.02 43.05 -8.76
N SER A 40 -29.65 42.74 -7.61
CA SER A 40 -28.93 42.39 -6.38
C SER A 40 -28.04 41.15 -6.55
N SER A 41 -28.47 40.18 -7.38
CA SER A 41 -27.71 38.97 -7.67
C SER A 41 -26.55 39.26 -8.61
N LEU A 42 -26.77 40.02 -9.68
CA LEU A 42 -25.70 40.46 -10.59
C LEU A 42 -24.60 41.20 -9.83
N LYS A 43 -24.96 42.16 -8.97
CA LYS A 43 -24.01 42.92 -8.16
C LYS A 43 -23.18 42.01 -7.24
N THR A 44 -23.83 41.01 -6.62
CA THR A 44 -23.15 40.05 -5.74
C THR A 44 -22.22 39.13 -6.52
N ILE A 45 -22.62 38.68 -7.70
CA ILE A 45 -21.80 37.83 -8.58
C ILE A 45 -20.55 38.57 -9.02
N LEU A 46 -20.69 39.81 -9.50
CA LEU A 46 -19.55 40.63 -9.92
C LEU A 46 -18.61 40.96 -8.76
N ALA A 47 -19.14 41.24 -7.56
CA ALA A 47 -18.32 41.47 -6.37
C ALA A 47 -17.51 40.24 -5.92
N LYS A 48 -17.96 39.03 -6.29
CA LYS A 48 -17.31 37.76 -5.94
C LYS A 48 -16.61 37.09 -7.13
N LYS A 49 -16.36 37.83 -8.21
CA LYS A 49 -15.78 37.32 -9.47
C LYS A 49 -14.57 36.42 -9.24
N ASP A 50 -13.56 36.88 -8.52
CA ASP A 50 -12.29 36.15 -8.33
C ASP A 50 -12.50 34.83 -7.60
N SER A 51 -13.33 34.85 -6.55
CA SER A 51 -13.70 33.63 -5.83
C SER A 51 -14.50 32.65 -6.68
N ILE A 52 -15.33 33.13 -7.61
CA ILE A 52 -16.10 32.27 -8.53
C ILE A 52 -15.15 31.62 -9.54
N LEU A 53 -14.16 32.36 -10.07
CA LEU A 53 -13.15 31.84 -10.99
C LEU A 53 -12.30 30.74 -10.33
N LEU A 54 -11.79 30.99 -9.12
CA LEU A 54 -11.02 30.00 -8.35
C LEU A 54 -11.85 28.75 -8.00
N ASN A 55 -13.12 28.93 -7.67
CA ASN A 55 -13.99 27.80 -7.36
C ASN A 55 -14.39 27.00 -8.60
N ALA A 56 -14.51 27.66 -9.76
CA ALA A 56 -14.84 26.99 -11.02
C ALA A 56 -13.71 26.04 -11.46
N SER A 57 -12.45 26.46 -11.31
CA SER A 57 -11.30 25.59 -11.58
C SER A 57 -11.21 24.43 -10.59
N LYS A 58 -11.55 24.66 -9.31
CA LYS A 58 -11.44 23.64 -8.25
C LYS A 58 -12.58 22.60 -8.22
N PHE A 59 -13.84 23.03 -8.37
CA PHE A 59 -15.02 22.18 -8.08
C PHE A 59 -15.82 21.77 -9.32
N GLY A 60 -15.54 22.32 -10.50
CA GLY A 60 -16.29 22.07 -11.73
C GLY A 60 -17.55 22.93 -11.89
N LEU A 61 -18.00 23.10 -13.14
CA LEU A 61 -18.97 24.12 -13.55
C LEU A 61 -20.41 23.84 -13.10
N ASN A 62 -20.80 22.57 -12.95
CA ASN A 62 -22.19 22.18 -12.69
C ASN A 62 -22.61 22.32 -11.21
N ARG A 63 -21.66 22.63 -10.31
CA ARG A 63 -21.95 22.77 -8.88
C ARG A 63 -22.64 24.08 -8.56
N LYS A 64 -23.63 24.04 -7.66
CA LYS A 64 -24.38 25.21 -7.16
C LYS A 64 -23.69 25.90 -5.98
N ALA A 65 -22.90 25.16 -5.21
CA ALA A 65 -22.15 25.64 -4.06
C ALA A 65 -20.72 25.10 -4.09
N ALA A 66 -19.76 25.96 -3.79
CA ALA A 66 -18.37 25.59 -3.56
C ALA A 66 -18.22 25.23 -2.08
N LYS A 67 -18.30 23.94 -1.77
CA LYS A 67 -18.11 23.43 -0.42
C LYS A 67 -17.19 22.23 -0.51
N ASP A 68 -16.09 22.30 0.24
CA ASP A 68 -15.21 21.17 0.45
C ASP A 68 -15.85 20.14 1.41
N GLY A 69 -15.29 18.93 1.43
CA GLY A 69 -15.62 17.92 2.43
C GLY A 69 -15.29 18.39 3.85
N LYS A 70 -15.86 17.72 4.86
CA LYS A 70 -15.60 18.02 6.29
C LYS A 70 -14.10 17.90 6.62
N TYR A 71 -13.40 17.02 5.92
CA TYR A 71 -12.00 16.68 6.15
C TYR A 71 -11.13 16.93 4.92
N ALA A 72 -11.35 18.04 4.21
CA ALA A 72 -10.65 18.34 2.96
C ALA A 72 -9.11 18.30 3.04
N ALA A 73 -8.55 18.76 4.17
CA ALA A 73 -7.11 18.71 4.40
C ALA A 73 -6.60 17.27 4.56
N MET A 74 -7.38 16.42 5.23
CA MET A 74 -7.09 15.00 5.40
C MET A 74 -7.26 14.25 4.07
N GLU A 75 -8.34 14.49 3.33
CA GLU A 75 -8.56 13.92 2.00
C GLU A 75 -7.40 14.25 1.05
N LYS A 76 -6.94 15.51 1.05
CA LYS A 76 -5.77 15.94 0.27
C LYS A 76 -4.46 15.26 0.72
N ALA A 77 -4.32 14.95 2.01
CA ALA A 77 -3.14 14.28 2.54
C ALA A 77 -3.16 12.75 2.30
N LEU A 78 -4.33 12.10 2.36
CA LEU A 78 -4.47 10.66 2.10
C LEU A 78 -4.43 10.32 0.61
N LEU A 79 -4.85 11.24 -0.26
CA LEU A 79 -4.84 11.06 -1.72
C LEU A 79 -3.90 12.10 -2.34
N PRO A 80 -2.56 11.96 -2.15
CA PRO A 80 -1.59 12.88 -2.73
C PRO A 80 -1.48 12.72 -4.26
N GLY A 81 -1.96 11.60 -4.81
CA GLY A 81 -1.92 11.28 -6.23
C GLY A 81 -3.19 11.66 -6.99
N SER A 82 -3.07 11.73 -8.31
CA SER A 82 -4.20 11.83 -9.21
C SER A 82 -4.98 10.50 -9.24
N PHE A 83 -6.22 10.53 -9.71
CA PHE A 83 -6.97 9.28 -9.95
C PHE A 83 -6.25 8.37 -10.95
N ALA A 84 -5.50 8.92 -11.90
CA ALA A 84 -4.72 8.13 -12.84
C ALA A 84 -3.59 7.37 -12.13
N ASP A 85 -2.96 8.00 -11.13
CA ASP A 85 -1.89 7.37 -10.34
C ASP A 85 -2.42 6.20 -9.52
N TYR A 86 -3.66 6.29 -9.03
CA TYR A 86 -4.33 5.19 -8.34
C TYR A 86 -4.67 4.04 -9.29
N VAL A 87 -5.15 4.33 -10.50
CA VAL A 87 -5.52 3.32 -11.49
C VAL A 87 -4.30 2.57 -12.03
N GLY A 88 -3.20 3.29 -12.30
CA GLY A 88 -1.97 2.70 -12.83
C GLY A 88 -1.01 2.18 -11.76
N ALA A 89 -1.43 2.11 -10.49
CA ALA A 89 -0.56 1.70 -9.40
C ALA A 89 0.03 0.28 -9.58
N ASP A 90 -0.72 -0.60 -10.25
CA ASP A 90 -0.32 -2.00 -10.48
C ASP A 90 0.29 -2.25 -11.87
N ASP A 91 0.36 -1.23 -12.74
CA ASP A 91 0.83 -1.39 -14.13
C ASP A 91 2.31 -1.77 -14.19
N ASP A 92 3.11 -1.30 -13.22
CA ASP A 92 4.55 -1.58 -13.11
C ASP A 92 4.86 -2.82 -12.23
N VAL A 93 3.83 -3.51 -11.72
CA VAL A 93 4.04 -4.74 -10.95
C VAL A 93 4.51 -5.82 -11.91
N ALA A 94 5.78 -6.22 -11.76
CA ALA A 94 6.35 -7.32 -12.53
C ALA A 94 5.51 -8.60 -12.32
N VAL A 95 4.71 -8.94 -13.33
CA VAL A 95 3.97 -10.20 -13.37
C VAL A 95 4.95 -11.29 -13.83
N CYS A 96 4.89 -12.47 -13.20
CA CYS A 96 5.57 -13.63 -13.75
C CYS A 96 5.14 -13.81 -15.20
N SER A 97 6.11 -13.82 -16.13
CA SER A 97 5.85 -14.20 -17.52
C SER A 97 5.02 -15.48 -17.53
N ALA A 98 4.08 -15.59 -18.46
CA ALA A 98 3.30 -16.82 -18.61
C ALA A 98 4.27 -17.99 -18.83
N VAL A 99 4.46 -18.80 -17.79
CA VAL A 99 5.20 -20.05 -17.86
C VAL A 99 4.30 -21.04 -18.60
N SER A 100 4.79 -21.67 -19.66
CA SER A 100 3.97 -22.64 -20.38
C SER A 100 3.73 -23.87 -19.51
N LEU A 101 2.63 -24.57 -19.74
CA LEU A 101 2.34 -25.83 -19.04
C LEU A 101 3.46 -26.86 -19.25
N ASP A 102 4.13 -26.83 -20.40
CA ASP A 102 5.24 -27.73 -20.72
C ASP A 102 6.50 -27.40 -19.90
N ASP A 103 6.84 -26.12 -19.73
CA ASP A 103 7.97 -25.68 -18.88
C ASP A 103 7.75 -26.06 -17.39
N ILE A 104 6.49 -26.04 -16.94
CA ILE A 104 6.11 -26.49 -15.58
C ILE A 104 6.30 -28.00 -15.43
N ILE A 105 5.94 -28.78 -16.45
CA ILE A 105 6.05 -30.24 -16.42
C ILE A 105 7.53 -30.66 -16.45
N GLU A 106 8.36 -29.96 -17.22
CA GLU A 106 9.80 -30.21 -17.31
C GLU A 106 10.51 -29.93 -15.97
N THR A 107 10.20 -28.82 -15.30
CA THR A 107 10.76 -28.52 -13.96
C THR A 107 10.30 -29.47 -12.86
N VAL A 108 9.14 -30.13 -13.03
CA VAL A 108 8.59 -31.09 -12.04
C VAL A 108 9.06 -32.53 -12.29
N ARG A 109 9.62 -32.84 -13.47
CA ARG A 109 10.13 -34.17 -13.81
C ARG A 109 11.64 -34.16 -14.04
N PRO A 110 12.46 -34.26 -12.98
CA PRO A 110 13.91 -34.37 -13.14
C PRO A 110 14.38 -35.67 -13.83
N ASP A 111 13.53 -36.71 -13.96
CA ASP A 111 14.01 -38.05 -14.35
C ASP A 111 13.24 -38.68 -15.54
N SER A 112 13.45 -38.21 -16.76
CA SER A 112 12.94 -38.90 -17.97
C SER A 112 13.96 -38.96 -19.12
N ALA A 113 15.23 -39.20 -18.80
CA ALA A 113 16.20 -39.68 -19.78
C ALA A 113 17.18 -40.65 -19.11
N GLU A 114 17.01 -41.94 -19.43
CA GLU A 114 18.05 -42.98 -19.53
C GLU A 114 19.14 -42.98 -18.45
N THR A 115 18.98 -43.76 -17.38
CA THR A 115 20.13 -44.22 -16.57
C THR A 115 20.86 -45.32 -17.35
N SER A 116 21.69 -44.93 -18.31
CA SER A 116 22.76 -45.78 -18.83
C SER A 116 23.97 -45.62 -17.92
N ASP A 117 24.37 -46.75 -17.38
CA ASP A 117 25.37 -46.97 -16.34
C ASP A 117 26.79 -46.76 -16.89
N GLU A 118 27.38 -45.57 -16.74
CA GLU A 118 28.83 -45.36 -16.81
C GLU A 118 29.24 -44.26 -15.82
N GLU A 119 30.07 -44.64 -14.83
CA GLU A 119 30.65 -43.73 -13.86
C GLU A 119 31.64 -42.76 -14.52
N GLU A 120 31.29 -41.49 -14.57
CA GLU A 120 32.24 -40.40 -14.77
C GLU A 120 31.98 -39.30 -13.74
N MET A 121 33.08 -38.94 -13.10
CA MET A 121 33.23 -38.06 -11.95
C MET A 121 33.00 -36.61 -12.38
N ASP A 122 31.89 -35.98 -11.95
CA ASP A 122 31.69 -34.53 -12.07
C ASP A 122 31.41 -33.90 -10.69
N ASP A 123 32.46 -33.27 -10.15
CA ASP A 123 32.44 -32.46 -8.94
C ASP A 123 31.68 -31.15 -9.18
N THR A 124 30.34 -31.20 -9.30
CA THR A 124 29.50 -30.01 -9.19
C THR A 124 28.73 -30.07 -7.88
N ALA A 125 29.44 -29.70 -6.80
CA ALA A 125 28.87 -29.58 -5.46
C ALA A 125 27.80 -28.47 -5.42
N GLU A 126 26.54 -28.85 -5.62
CA GLU A 126 25.41 -28.13 -5.04
C GLU A 126 25.71 -27.98 -3.54
N ALA A 127 25.87 -26.74 -3.08
CA ALA A 127 25.91 -26.42 -1.68
C ALA A 127 24.52 -26.72 -1.07
N SER A 128 24.25 -27.99 -0.79
CA SER A 128 23.16 -28.41 0.07
C SER A 128 23.37 -27.69 1.40
N ALA A 129 22.59 -26.65 1.68
CA ALA A 129 22.68 -25.94 2.94
C ALA A 129 22.40 -26.95 4.06
N SER A 130 23.48 -27.44 4.68
CA SER A 130 23.40 -28.43 5.76
C SER A 130 22.49 -27.87 6.84
N VAL A 131 21.46 -28.63 7.21
CA VAL A 131 20.50 -28.22 8.24
C VAL A 131 21.27 -27.77 9.49
N PRO A 132 21.10 -26.51 9.95
CA PRO A 132 21.87 -25.99 11.08
C PRO A 132 21.71 -26.86 12.32
N THR A 133 22.81 -27.11 13.00
CA THR A 133 22.83 -27.88 14.24
C THR A 133 22.21 -27.07 15.37
N TYR A 134 21.72 -27.74 16.42
CA TYR A 134 21.14 -27.06 17.58
C TYR A 134 22.11 -26.04 18.21
N THR A 135 23.41 -26.31 18.20
CA THR A 135 24.45 -25.39 18.66
C THR A 135 24.51 -24.13 17.81
N ASP A 136 24.47 -24.29 16.48
CA ASP A 136 24.52 -23.19 15.52
C ASP A 136 23.30 -22.28 15.71
N VAL A 137 22.13 -22.87 15.97
CA VAL A 137 20.90 -22.13 16.27
C VAL A 137 21.02 -21.30 17.55
N LEU A 138 21.73 -21.78 18.59
CA LEU A 138 21.97 -20.99 19.80
C LEU A 138 22.93 -19.83 19.55
N ASP A 139 23.98 -20.04 18.75
CA ASP A 139 24.94 -19.00 18.39
C ASP A 139 24.27 -17.87 17.58
N TYR A 140 23.34 -18.21 16.67
CA TYR A 140 22.55 -17.22 15.94
C TYR A 140 21.65 -16.39 16.86
N VAL A 141 21.05 -17.03 17.86
CA VAL A 141 20.20 -16.34 18.85
C VAL A 141 21.01 -15.37 19.71
N ASP A 142 22.21 -15.76 20.12
CA ASP A 142 23.11 -14.86 20.86
C ASP A 142 23.59 -13.66 20.02
N ASN A 143 23.77 -13.85 18.71
CA ASN A 143 24.05 -12.73 17.80
C ASN A 143 22.87 -11.76 17.69
N ILE A 144 21.63 -12.28 17.64
CA ILE A 144 20.42 -11.45 17.63
C ILE A 144 20.27 -10.67 18.94
N ARG A 145 20.60 -11.27 20.10
CA ARG A 145 20.63 -10.56 21.38
C ARG A 145 21.61 -9.40 21.38
N ARG A 146 22.84 -9.62 20.90
CA ARG A 146 23.86 -8.56 20.81
C ARG A 146 23.40 -7.41 19.94
N PHE A 147 22.74 -7.71 18.82
CA PHE A 147 22.15 -6.70 17.96
C PHE A 147 21.04 -5.93 18.67
N ALA A 148 20.09 -6.63 19.30
CA ALA A 148 19.00 -5.99 20.03
C ALA A 148 19.50 -5.11 21.20
N CYS A 149 20.56 -5.52 21.90
CA CYS A 149 21.17 -4.71 22.95
C CYS A 149 21.93 -3.47 22.42
N ALA A 150 22.36 -3.47 21.15
CA ALA A 150 23.03 -2.33 20.54
C ALA A 150 22.05 -1.26 20.02
N TYR A 151 20.81 -1.66 19.71
CA TYR A 151 19.76 -0.80 19.16
C TYR A 151 18.54 -0.82 20.09
N ASP A 152 18.51 0.13 21.03
CA ASP A 152 17.51 0.27 22.11
C ASP A 152 16.05 0.52 21.61
N GLU A 153 15.88 0.76 20.31
CA GLU A 153 14.58 1.07 19.68
C GLU A 153 13.68 -0.16 19.47
N VAL A 154 14.20 -1.38 19.70
CA VAL A 154 13.47 -2.63 19.44
C VAL A 154 13.13 -3.35 20.75
N GLY A 155 12.45 -2.66 21.66
CA GLY A 155 12.08 -3.19 22.99
C GLY A 155 11.30 -4.52 22.96
N ASP A 156 10.47 -4.72 21.92
CA ASP A 156 9.69 -5.96 21.75
C ASP A 156 10.54 -7.15 21.27
N LEU A 157 11.67 -6.90 20.57
CA LEU A 157 12.51 -7.95 20.00
C LEU A 157 13.24 -8.77 21.07
N LEU A 158 13.67 -8.14 22.16
CA LEU A 158 14.28 -8.86 23.29
C LEU A 158 13.30 -9.84 23.95
N GLN A 159 12.03 -9.46 24.04
CA GLN A 159 10.98 -10.33 24.59
C GLN A 159 10.67 -11.51 23.65
N ASP A 160 10.67 -11.27 22.34
CA ASP A 160 10.47 -12.30 21.32
C ASP A 160 11.64 -13.29 21.24
N VAL A 161 12.87 -12.80 21.35
CA VAL A 161 14.09 -13.62 21.39
C VAL A 161 14.09 -14.52 22.65
N ALA A 162 13.71 -13.97 23.81
CA ALA A 162 13.54 -14.77 25.03
C ALA A 162 12.40 -15.80 24.93
N ALA A 163 11.35 -15.53 24.14
CA ALA A 163 10.31 -16.53 23.86
C ALA A 163 10.82 -17.64 22.93
N LEU A 164 11.63 -17.30 21.93
CA LEU A 164 12.24 -18.23 20.99
C LEU A 164 13.21 -19.19 21.69
N GLU A 165 14.05 -18.68 22.60
CA GLU A 165 14.95 -19.50 23.41
C GLU A 165 14.22 -20.49 24.31
N ARG A 166 13.15 -20.06 24.98
CA ARG A 166 12.35 -20.97 25.80
C ARG A 166 11.74 -22.11 24.96
N LYS A 167 11.39 -21.83 23.71
CA LYS A 167 10.90 -22.87 22.77
C LYS A 167 12.05 -23.79 22.34
N LEU A 168 13.23 -23.26 22.02
CA LEU A 168 14.41 -24.05 21.67
C LEU A 168 14.89 -24.93 22.82
N MET A 169 15.00 -24.39 24.03
CA MET A 169 15.41 -25.12 25.23
C MET A 169 14.44 -26.25 25.59
N ARG A 170 13.12 -26.04 25.44
CA ARG A 170 12.13 -27.13 25.62
C ARG A 170 12.31 -28.26 24.61
N ARG A 171 12.63 -27.93 23.36
CA ARG A 171 12.86 -28.91 22.29
C ARG A 171 14.20 -29.62 22.44
N GLY A 172 15.25 -28.91 22.84
CA GLY A 172 16.57 -29.45 23.18
C GLY A 172 16.52 -30.39 24.39
N TRP A 173 15.82 -30.00 25.46
CA TRP A 173 15.61 -30.83 26.65
C TRP A 173 14.83 -32.11 26.36
N ALA A 174 13.77 -32.03 25.53
CA ALA A 174 13.00 -33.20 25.11
C ALA A 174 13.84 -34.17 24.27
N ASN A 175 14.76 -33.68 23.45
CA ASN A 175 15.68 -34.50 22.68
C ASN A 175 16.77 -35.14 23.56
N SER A 176 17.27 -34.43 24.57
CA SER A 176 18.21 -34.97 25.57
C SER A 176 17.58 -36.04 26.46
N GLN A 177 16.32 -35.86 26.90
CA GLN A 177 15.59 -36.88 27.66
C GLN A 177 15.31 -38.14 26.83
N LYS A 178 14.98 -38.01 25.54
CA LYS A 178 14.81 -39.16 24.65
C LYS A 178 16.12 -39.93 24.45
N LYS A 179 17.24 -39.23 24.25
CA LYS A 179 18.57 -39.86 24.18
C LYS A 179 18.94 -40.58 25.48
N LEU A 180 18.69 -39.97 26.64
CA LEU A 180 18.94 -40.58 27.95
C LEU A 180 18.03 -41.79 28.22
N GLN A 181 16.74 -41.74 27.86
CA GLN A 181 15.82 -42.88 27.97
C GLN A 181 16.20 -44.05 27.06
N ILE A 182 16.65 -43.77 25.83
CA ILE A 182 17.16 -44.80 24.91
C ILE A 182 18.44 -45.43 25.47
N PHE A 183 19.36 -44.61 26.00
CA PHE A 183 20.60 -45.10 26.62
C PHE A 183 20.34 -45.94 27.87
N LEU A 184 19.44 -45.50 28.76
CA LEU A 184 19.08 -46.23 29.98
C LEU A 184 18.33 -47.55 29.66
N ARG A 185 17.43 -47.58 28.68
CA ARG A 185 16.78 -48.82 28.22
C ARG A 185 17.75 -49.80 27.54
N GLY A 186 18.82 -49.30 26.92
CA GLY A 186 19.86 -50.12 26.31
C GLY A 186 20.74 -50.84 27.33
N CYS A 187 20.90 -50.30 28.54
CA CYS A 187 21.67 -50.92 29.61
C CYS A 187 20.93 -52.06 30.34
N ASP A 188 19.59 -52.04 30.36
CA ASP A 188 18.78 -53.06 31.05
C ASP A 188 18.61 -54.37 30.24
N SER A 189 19.11 -54.44 28.99
CA SER A 189 19.04 -55.64 28.14
C SER A 189 20.36 -56.45 28.08
N SER A 190 21.33 -56.11 28.93
CA SER A 190 22.62 -56.80 29.02
C SER A 190 23.02 -57.15 30.46
N ALA A 191 22.04 -57.61 31.26
CA ALA A 191 22.27 -58.24 32.56
C ALA A 191 21.46 -59.55 32.64
#